data_AF-A0A7L4E3V1-F1
#
_entry.id   AF-A0A7L4E3V1-F1
#
_cell.length_a   1.000
_cell.length_b   1.000
_cell.length_c   1.000
_cell.angle_alpha   90.00
_cell.angle_beta   90.00
_cell.angle_gamma   90.00
#
_symmetry.space_group_name_H-M   'P 1'
#
loop_
_entity.id
_entity.type
_entity.pdbx_description
1 polymer ?
#
loop_
_entity_poly.entity_id
_entity_poly.type
_entity_poly.pdbx_seq_one_letter_code
_entity_poly.pdbx_strand_id
1 'polypeptide(L)'
;MSLPAKRCGRPTVLSFLEKKKRKQNLDRRRGKTRIYVGNHIDWWPTLKEKLDFRNDAEVAGFLLDMYDLAPRCQKLHSILSEGVRRITGKEERALSASAPLVAADG
;
A
#
# COMPACT_ATOMS: atom_id res chain seq x y z
N MET A 1 16.14 -53.95 -13.72
CA MET A 1 16.60 -53.08 -12.62
C MET A 1 15.90 -51.72 -12.75
N SER A 2 14.89 -51.43 -11.93
CA SER A 2 14.14 -50.17 -12.00
C SER A 2 14.68 -49.16 -10.99
N LEU A 3 15.01 -47.95 -11.42
CA LEU A 3 15.44 -46.87 -10.53
C LEU A 3 14.28 -46.37 -9.65
N PRO A 4 14.51 -46.04 -8.37
CA PRO A 4 13.46 -45.57 -7.49
C PRO A 4 13.00 -44.16 -7.87
N ALA A 5 11.68 -43.94 -7.84
CA ALA A 5 11.05 -42.64 -8.06
C ALA A 5 11.58 -41.60 -7.05
N LYS A 6 12.11 -40.50 -7.56
CA LYS A 6 12.55 -39.36 -6.76
C LYS A 6 11.35 -38.81 -5.98
N ARG A 7 11.41 -38.92 -4.65
CA ARG A 7 10.37 -38.42 -3.75
C ARG A 7 10.23 -36.90 -3.90
N CYS A 8 9.12 -36.50 -4.50
CA CYS A 8 8.61 -35.14 -4.50
C CYS A 8 8.19 -34.79 -3.06
N GLY A 9 8.69 -33.68 -2.49
CA GLY A 9 8.10 -33.15 -1.26
C GLY A 9 9.02 -32.28 -0.40
N ARG A 10 10.33 -32.54 -0.39
CA ARG A 10 11.29 -31.65 0.29
C ARG A 10 11.98 -30.80 -0.78
N PRO A 11 11.74 -29.48 -0.84
CA PRO A 11 12.53 -28.64 -1.73
C PRO A 11 14.00 -28.86 -1.40
N THR A 12 14.81 -29.19 -2.40
CA THR A 12 16.27 -28.98 -2.35
C THR A 12 16.48 -27.66 -1.66
N VAL A 13 17.33 -27.62 -0.63
CA VAL A 13 17.64 -26.39 0.11
C VAL A 13 18.13 -25.38 -0.92
N LEU A 14 17.21 -24.54 -1.40
CA LEU A 14 17.51 -23.58 -2.43
C LEU A 14 18.64 -22.72 -1.90
N SER A 15 19.64 -22.49 -2.74
CA SER A 15 20.70 -21.55 -2.43
C SER A 15 20.08 -20.19 -2.10
N PHE A 16 20.83 -19.36 -1.39
CA PHE A 16 20.39 -18.00 -1.04
C PHE A 16 19.97 -17.19 -2.28
N LEU A 17 20.69 -17.35 -3.39
CA LEU A 17 20.39 -16.71 -4.68
C LEU A 17 19.05 -17.21 -5.27
N GLU A 18 18.79 -18.51 -5.23
CA GLU A 18 17.53 -19.08 -5.70
C GLU A 18 16.34 -18.65 -4.84
N LYS A 19 16.50 -18.60 -3.51
CA LYS A 19 15.48 -18.05 -2.60
C LYS A 19 15.17 -16.59 -2.91
N LYS A 20 16.21 -15.76 -3.10
CA LYS A 20 16.07 -14.34 -3.45
C LYS A 20 15.35 -14.15 -4.79
N LYS A 21 15.73 -14.90 -5.83
CA LYS A 21 15.10 -14.85 -7.16
C LYS A 21 13.64 -15.32 -7.11
N ARG A 22 13.32 -16.33 -6.30
CA ARG A 22 11.94 -16.79 -6.08
C ARG A 22 11.09 -15.72 -5.40
N LYS A 23 11.60 -15.12 -4.32
CA LYS A 23 10.92 -14.02 -3.61
C LYS A 23 10.71 -12.81 -4.52
N GLN A 24 11.75 -12.37 -5.23
CA GLN A 24 11.66 -11.25 -6.16
C GLN A 24 10.62 -11.47 -7.26
N ASN A 25 10.54 -12.68 -7.82
CA ASN A 25 9.51 -13.00 -8.81
C ASN A 25 8.10 -12.99 -8.23
N LEU A 26 7.92 -13.47 -7.00
CA LEU A 26 6.62 -13.38 -6.30
C LEU A 26 6.25 -11.93 -6.02
N ASP A 27 7.18 -11.13 -5.52
CA ASP A 27 6.97 -9.71 -5.22
C ASP A 27 6.68 -8.93 -6.51
N ARG A 28 7.38 -9.21 -7.62
CA ARG A 28 7.10 -8.63 -8.94
C ARG A 28 5.68 -8.93 -9.41
N ARG A 29 5.20 -10.16 -9.21
CA ARG A 29 3.82 -10.57 -9.56
C ARG A 29 2.78 -9.86 -8.68
N ARG A 30 3.08 -9.71 -7.39
CA ARG A 30 2.17 -9.10 -6.40
C ARG A 30 2.19 -7.57 -6.43
N GLY A 31 3.20 -6.93 -7.00
CA GLY A 31 3.35 -5.47 -6.98
C GLY A 31 2.14 -4.71 -7.54
N LYS A 32 1.42 -5.29 -8.52
CA LYS A 32 0.22 -4.69 -9.12
C LYS A 32 -1.04 -4.80 -8.25
N THR A 33 -1.10 -5.79 -7.37
CA THR A 33 -2.29 -6.11 -6.56
C THR A 33 -2.08 -5.81 -5.08
N ARG A 34 -0.86 -5.44 -4.67
CA ARG A 34 -0.53 -5.16 -3.28
C ARG A 34 -0.97 -3.74 -2.93
N ILE A 35 -1.88 -3.65 -1.96
CA ILE A 35 -2.26 -2.39 -1.33
C ILE A 35 -1.53 -2.26 0.01
N TYR A 36 -1.19 -1.03 0.40
CA TYR A 36 -0.71 -0.70 1.73
C TYR A 36 -1.87 -0.14 2.54
N VAL A 37 -2.27 -0.87 3.59
CA VAL A 37 -3.42 -0.52 4.43
C VAL A 37 -3.03 0.52 5.51
N GLY A 38 -1.74 0.67 5.81
CA GLY A 38 -1.26 1.60 6.83
C GLY A 38 -1.71 1.23 8.24
N ASN A 39 -1.92 2.25 9.08
CA ASN A 39 -2.36 2.12 10.48
C ASN A 39 -3.74 1.45 10.63
N HIS A 40 -4.51 1.31 9.54
CA HIS A 40 -5.80 0.60 9.58
C HIS A 40 -5.64 -0.93 9.65
N ILE A 41 -4.42 -1.45 9.45
CA ILE A 41 -4.13 -2.88 9.57
C ILE A 41 -4.43 -3.42 10.97
N ASP A 42 -4.32 -2.57 11.98
CA ASP A 42 -4.54 -2.93 13.39
C ASP A 42 -6.01 -3.33 13.66
N TRP A 43 -6.92 -2.98 12.75
CA TRP A 43 -8.35 -3.28 12.89
C TRP A 43 -8.70 -4.65 12.29
N TRP A 44 -7.85 -5.23 11.43
CA TRP A 44 -8.10 -6.55 10.83
C TRP A 44 -8.20 -7.68 11.86
N PRO A 45 -7.31 -7.80 12.85
CA PRO A 45 -7.45 -8.83 13.88
C PRO A 45 -8.80 -8.74 14.61
N THR A 46 -9.22 -7.53 14.96
CA THR A 46 -10.52 -7.28 15.60
C THR A 46 -11.69 -7.65 14.68
N LEU A 47 -11.62 -7.32 13.39
CA LEU A 47 -12.62 -7.71 12.41
C LEU A 47 -12.71 -9.24 12.26
N LYS A 48 -11.57 -9.93 12.27
CA LYS A 48 -11.51 -11.39 12.19
C LYS A 48 -12.18 -12.05 13.39
N GLU A 49 -11.94 -11.55 14.59
CA GLU A 49 -12.54 -12.08 15.81
C GLU A 49 -14.06 -11.85 15.82
N LYS A 50 -14.53 -10.65 15.46
CA LYS A 50 -15.96 -10.31 15.54
C LYS A 50 -16.83 -11.02 14.50
N LEU A 51 -16.25 -11.39 13.36
CA LEU A 51 -16.94 -12.00 12.23
C LEU A 51 -16.48 -13.44 11.97
N ASP A 52 -15.64 -13.98 12.86
CA ASP A 52 -15.07 -15.33 12.80
C ASP A 52 -14.38 -15.67 11.45
N PHE A 53 -13.68 -14.69 10.86
CA PHE A 53 -12.95 -14.90 9.60
C PHE A 53 -11.67 -15.72 9.80
N ARG A 54 -11.46 -16.69 8.91
CA ARG A 54 -10.28 -17.57 8.94
C ARG A 54 -9.06 -16.92 8.29
N ASN A 55 -9.28 -16.04 7.31
CA ASN A 55 -8.21 -15.47 6.49
C ASN A 55 -8.40 -13.97 6.26
N ASP A 56 -7.29 -13.23 6.09
CA ASP A 56 -7.31 -11.79 5.79
C ASP A 56 -7.95 -11.52 4.40
N ALA A 57 -7.91 -12.52 3.51
CA ALA A 57 -8.62 -12.47 2.24
C ALA A 57 -10.15 -12.43 2.40
N GLU A 58 -10.71 -13.12 3.40
CA GLU A 58 -12.15 -13.10 3.67
C GLU A 58 -12.57 -11.74 4.23
N VAL A 59 -11.75 -11.17 5.13
CA VAL A 59 -11.93 -9.80 5.63
C VAL A 59 -11.94 -8.79 4.47
N ALA A 60 -10.96 -8.90 3.57
CA ALA A 60 -10.87 -8.02 2.41
C ALA A 60 -12.07 -8.17 1.47
N GLY A 61 -12.52 -9.41 1.22
CA GLY A 61 -13.71 -9.69 0.44
C GLY A 61 -14.96 -9.05 1.05
N PHE A 62 -15.19 -9.27 2.35
CA PHE A 62 -16.32 -8.67 3.07
C PHE A 62 -16.33 -7.14 2.98
N LEU A 63 -15.16 -6.49 3.13
CA LEU A 63 -15.06 -5.03 3.01
C LEU A 63 -15.39 -4.52 1.60
N LEU A 64 -15.04 -5.28 0.57
CA LEU A 64 -15.38 -4.96 -0.82
C LEU A 64 -16.87 -5.20 -1.10
N ASP A 65 -17.42 -6.33 -0.62
CA ASP A 65 -18.84 -6.67 -0.79
C ASP A 65 -19.73 -5.61 -0.11
N MET A 66 -19.34 -5.12 1.08
CA MET A 66 -20.02 -4.03 1.77
C MET A 66 -20.02 -2.71 0.98
N TYR A 67 -18.97 -2.47 0.17
CA TYR A 67 -18.92 -1.31 -0.70
C TYR A 67 -19.92 -1.42 -1.86
N ASP A 68 -20.01 -2.61 -2.48
CA ASP A 68 -20.92 -2.87 -3.59
C ASP A 68 -22.40 -2.93 -3.15
N LEU A 69 -22.65 -3.39 -1.92
CA LEU A 69 -24.00 -3.46 -1.33
C LEU A 69 -24.52 -2.11 -0.82
N ALA A 70 -23.66 -1.12 -0.59
CA ALA A 70 -24.04 0.21 -0.11
C ALA A 70 -24.33 1.15 -1.29
N PRO A 71 -25.60 1.45 -1.65
CA PRO A 71 -25.92 2.15 -2.90
C PRO A 71 -25.56 3.65 -2.91
N ARG A 72 -24.85 4.18 -1.89
CA ARG A 72 -24.77 5.64 -1.65
C ARG A 72 -23.43 6.20 -1.11
N CYS A 73 -22.32 5.45 -1.15
CA CYS A 73 -21.03 5.98 -0.67
C CYS A 73 -20.08 6.49 -1.76
N GLN A 74 -20.57 6.81 -2.97
CA GLN A 74 -19.72 7.32 -4.05
C GLN A 74 -19.36 8.82 -3.92
N LYS A 75 -20.08 9.63 -3.12
CA LYS A 75 -19.90 11.10 -3.06
C LYS A 75 -19.14 11.64 -1.83
N LEU A 76 -18.99 10.87 -0.75
CA LEU A 76 -18.33 11.36 0.48
C LEU A 76 -16.81 11.24 0.47
N HIS A 77 -16.23 10.38 -0.40
CA HIS A 77 -14.78 10.18 -0.47
C HIS A 77 -14.04 11.31 -1.22
N SER A 78 -14.73 12.04 -2.11
CA SER A 78 -14.14 13.20 -2.80
C SER A 78 -14.02 14.43 -1.88
N ILE A 79 -14.92 14.60 -0.91
CA ILE A 79 -14.97 15.79 -0.05
C ILE A 79 -13.90 15.74 1.05
N LEU A 80 -13.59 14.56 1.60
CA LEU A 80 -12.51 14.39 2.59
C LEU A 80 -11.10 14.41 1.96
N SER A 81 -10.97 14.07 0.68
CA SER A 81 -9.67 14.08 -0.02
C SER A 81 -9.19 15.48 -0.42
N GLU A 82 -10.08 16.47 -0.52
CA GLU A 82 -9.72 17.86 -0.89
C GLU A 82 -9.03 18.60 0.27
N GLY A 83 -9.27 18.20 1.53
CA GLY A 83 -8.72 18.84 2.73
C GLY A 83 -7.26 18.50 3.05
N VAL A 84 -6.70 17.44 2.46
CA VAL A 84 -5.35 16.92 2.79
C VAL A 84 -4.31 17.26 1.69
N ARG A 85 -4.55 18.29 0.88
CA ARG A 85 -3.56 18.81 -0.09
C ARG A 85 -3.03 20.20 0.25
N ARG A 86 -3.37 20.74 1.42
CA ARG A 86 -3.02 22.11 1.81
C ARG A 86 -1.77 22.27 2.66
N ILE A 87 -1.08 21.20 3.07
CA ILE A 87 0.18 21.36 3.80
C ILE A 87 1.33 21.37 2.79
N THR A 88 1.34 22.46 2.02
CA THR A 88 2.50 23.01 1.33
C THR A 88 3.67 23.01 2.32
N GLY A 89 4.81 22.44 1.95
CA GLY A 89 5.78 23.24 1.23
C GLY A 89 6.83 23.69 2.23
N LYS A 90 7.83 22.83 2.40
CA LYS A 90 9.11 23.11 3.04
C LYS A 90 9.62 24.49 2.56
N GLU A 91 9.63 25.45 3.47
CA GLU A 91 10.20 26.77 3.27
C GLU A 91 11.73 26.61 3.18
N GLU A 92 12.25 26.62 1.96
CA GLU A 92 13.69 26.72 1.70
C GLU A 92 14.01 28.12 1.17
N ARG A 93 14.44 28.94 2.11
CA ARG A 93 15.40 30.04 2.00
C ARG A 93 16.09 30.16 0.63
N ALA A 94 15.73 31.20 -0.12
CA ALA A 94 16.63 31.79 -1.12
C ALA A 94 16.60 33.32 -0.99
N LEU A 95 17.66 33.83 -0.36
CA LEU A 95 18.13 35.19 -0.53
C LEU A 95 18.33 35.45 -2.03
N SER A 96 17.57 36.37 -2.61
CA SER A 96 17.96 37.02 -3.87
C SER A 96 17.74 38.51 -3.72
N ALA A 97 18.86 39.22 -3.66
CA ALA A 97 18.94 40.65 -3.51
C ALA A 97 18.30 41.36 -4.71
N SER A 98 17.37 42.27 -4.45
CA SER A 98 17.06 43.35 -5.38
C SER A 98 16.93 44.64 -4.60
N ALA A 99 17.93 45.51 -4.76
CA ALA A 99 17.95 46.88 -4.27
C ALA A 99 16.72 47.67 -4.75
N PRO A 100 16.12 48.53 -3.91
CA PRO A 100 15.20 49.53 -4.40
C PRO A 100 15.96 50.83 -4.67
N LEU A 101 16.21 51.13 -5.94
CA LEU A 101 16.39 52.51 -6.39
C LEU A 101 14.99 53.12 -6.51
N VAL A 102 14.60 53.96 -5.56
CA VAL A 102 13.42 54.83 -5.69
C VAL A 102 13.90 56.27 -5.77
N ALA A 103 13.51 56.93 -6.87
CA ALA A 103 13.64 58.35 -7.11
C ALA A 103 12.32 59.05 -6.71
N ALA A 104 12.42 60.25 -6.12
CA ALA A 104 11.43 61.33 -6.06
C ALA A 104 12.02 62.40 -5.10
N ASP A 105 12.54 63.52 -5.58
CA ASP A 105 11.86 64.78 -5.95
C ASP A 105 11.09 65.40 -4.77
N GLY A 106 11.56 66.58 -4.33
CA GLY A 106 11.03 67.40 -3.24
C GLY A 106 12.11 68.21 -2.52
#